data_AF-A0A8J6VKG8-F1
#
_entry.id   AF-A0A8J6VKG8-F1
#
_cell.length_a   1.000
_cell.length_b   1.000
_cell.length_c   1.000
_cell.angle_alpha   90.00
_cell.angle_beta   90.00
_cell.angle_gamma   90.00
#
_symmetry.space_group_name_H-M   'P 1'
#
loop_
_entity.id
_entity.type
_entity.pdbx_description
1 polymer ?
#
loop_
_entity_poly.entity_id
_entity_poly.type
_entity_poly.pdbx_seq_one_letter_code
_entity_poly.pdbx_strand_id
1 'polypeptide(L)'
;MLKRIFGIAFLLLSLMLFTPTALAVSLDAVPNLQQFNGRVTDMAEMLSPDTEAELNQLVSKLNTEKGSEVVIITVTETPADITSKQFAASLFDRWDIDHSAQVPGVLLLVSRGDRRIEIRTGIRAIGMLPNSRVQRIIAQMQSSFRLERFDRGILVGVQALVQVLQGSRHTSFPAWLAFSLLFAVSGSVAVFGWLRGSPRSTFEGISEDNFRECINYYRSTGKDISTIYGGNGTDTYGGGDGGSCGGSDGGGAGGAW
;
A
#
# COMPACT_ATOMS: atom_id res chain seq x y z
N MET A 1 37.34 -47.59 23.71
CA MET A 1 36.91 -46.19 23.89
C MET A 1 37.01 -45.34 22.62
N LEU A 2 38.06 -45.49 21.81
CA LEU A 2 38.30 -44.69 20.58
C LEU A 2 37.18 -44.76 19.52
N LYS A 3 36.57 -45.93 19.29
CA LYS A 3 35.46 -46.11 18.33
C LYS A 3 34.19 -45.31 18.69
N ARG A 4 33.93 -45.09 19.97
CA ARG A 4 32.77 -44.30 20.45
C ARG A 4 33.00 -42.80 20.26
N ILE A 5 34.23 -42.34 20.45
CA ILE A 5 34.61 -40.93 20.25
C ILE A 5 34.52 -40.57 18.75
N PHE A 6 34.94 -41.48 17.86
CA PHE A 6 34.83 -41.27 16.42
C PHE A 6 33.36 -41.21 15.94
N GLY A 7 32.48 -42.05 16.51
CA GLY A 7 31.05 -42.02 16.18
C GLY A 7 30.36 -40.74 16.64
N ILE A 8 30.70 -40.23 17.84
CA ILE A 8 30.14 -38.97 18.36
C ILE A 8 30.65 -37.77 17.55
N ALA A 9 31.94 -37.76 17.18
CA ALA A 9 32.51 -36.70 16.34
C ALA A 9 31.86 -36.67 14.95
N PHE A 10 31.60 -37.84 14.35
CA PHE A 10 30.92 -37.94 13.06
C PHE A 10 29.45 -37.46 13.13
N LEU A 11 28.76 -37.78 14.23
CA LEU A 11 27.38 -37.34 14.45
C LEU A 11 27.27 -35.83 14.70
N LEU A 12 28.22 -35.24 15.43
CA LEU A 12 28.29 -33.77 15.64
C LEU A 12 28.67 -33.03 14.35
N LEU A 13 29.56 -33.59 13.53
CA LEU A 13 29.91 -33.02 12.21
C LEU A 13 28.73 -33.08 11.24
N SER A 14 27.97 -34.19 11.24
CA SER A 14 26.75 -34.33 10.44
C SER A 14 25.64 -33.37 10.88
N LEU A 15 25.56 -33.05 12.17
CA LEU A 15 24.57 -32.10 12.69
C LEU A 15 24.95 -30.65 12.35
N MET A 16 26.24 -30.33 12.26
CA MET A 16 26.72 -29.02 11.82
C MET A 16 26.51 -28.77 10.32
N LEU A 17 26.49 -29.83 9.51
CA LEU A 17 26.23 -29.76 8.07
C LEU A 17 24.73 -29.62 7.72
N PHE A 18 23.84 -29.82 8.71
CA PHE A 18 22.40 -29.71 8.55
C PHE A 18 21.85 -28.42 9.17
N THR A 19 22.52 -27.29 8.91
CA THR A 19 21.89 -25.98 9.16
C THR A 19 20.96 -25.68 7.99
N PRO A 20 19.64 -25.57 8.18
CA PRO A 20 18.77 -25.08 7.12
C PRO A 20 19.20 -23.65 6.81
N THR A 21 19.77 -23.43 5.63
CA THR A 21 19.96 -22.07 5.09
C THR A 21 18.57 -21.49 4.91
N ALA A 22 18.17 -20.60 5.81
CA ALA A 22 17.00 -19.76 5.64
C ALA A 22 17.24 -18.90 4.40
N LEU A 23 16.63 -19.30 3.28
CA LEU A 23 16.70 -18.57 2.03
C LEU A 23 15.77 -17.37 2.14
N ALA A 24 16.34 -16.23 2.54
CA ALA A 24 15.65 -14.96 2.45
C ALA A 24 15.34 -14.65 0.98
N VAL A 25 14.10 -14.24 0.69
CA VAL A 25 13.65 -13.94 -0.67
C VAL A 25 14.17 -12.56 -1.06
N SER A 26 15.07 -12.49 -2.04
CA SER A 26 15.53 -11.22 -2.58
C SER A 26 14.43 -10.52 -3.38
N LEU A 27 14.48 -9.18 -3.48
CA LEU A 27 13.53 -8.39 -4.27
C LEU A 27 13.43 -8.83 -5.74
N ASP A 28 14.52 -9.37 -6.30
CA ASP A 28 14.59 -9.88 -7.68
C ASP A 28 13.96 -11.26 -7.85
N ALA A 29 13.81 -12.00 -6.75
CA ALA A 29 13.27 -13.36 -6.77
C ALA A 29 11.73 -13.40 -6.76
N VAL A 30 11.05 -12.30 -6.44
CA VAL A 30 9.58 -12.24 -6.46
C VAL A 30 9.11 -11.98 -7.90
N PRO A 31 8.52 -12.97 -8.60
CA PRO A 31 8.08 -12.79 -9.97
C PRO A 31 6.90 -11.81 -10.01
N ASN A 32 6.99 -10.79 -10.89
CA ASN A 32 5.87 -9.89 -11.12
C ASN A 32 4.82 -10.59 -12.01
N LEU A 33 3.84 -11.23 -11.35
CA LEU A 33 2.76 -11.95 -12.03
C LEU A 33 1.67 -11.03 -12.59
N GLN A 34 1.72 -9.73 -12.32
CA GLN A 34 0.75 -8.78 -12.87
C GLN A 34 0.76 -8.76 -14.41
N GLN A 35 1.93 -9.04 -15.01
CA GLN A 35 2.11 -9.15 -16.45
C GLN A 35 1.40 -10.38 -17.06
N PHE A 36 1.05 -11.37 -16.23
CA PHE A 36 0.37 -12.60 -16.62
C PHE A 36 -1.07 -12.68 -16.09
N ASN A 37 -1.68 -11.54 -15.73
CA ASN A 37 -2.97 -11.44 -15.05
C ASN A 37 -3.04 -12.11 -13.66
N GLY A 38 -1.94 -12.64 -13.14
CA GLY A 38 -1.86 -13.14 -11.77
C GLY A 38 -1.81 -11.98 -10.78
N ARG A 39 -2.59 -12.06 -9.71
CA ARG A 39 -2.64 -11.04 -8.65
C ARG A 39 -2.23 -11.58 -7.29
N VAL A 40 -2.07 -12.89 -7.20
CA VAL A 40 -1.59 -13.63 -6.03
C VAL A 40 -0.25 -14.26 -6.41
N THR A 41 0.76 -14.06 -5.58
CA THR A 41 2.05 -14.73 -5.66
C THR A 41 2.29 -15.43 -4.32
N ASP A 42 2.15 -16.76 -4.25
CA ASP A 42 2.40 -17.55 -3.04
C ASP A 42 3.80 -18.19 -3.06
N MET A 43 4.80 -17.50 -2.50
CA MET A 43 6.16 -18.07 -2.39
C MET A 43 6.39 -18.82 -1.07
N ALA A 44 5.46 -18.69 -0.13
CA ALA A 44 5.58 -19.26 1.22
C ALA A 44 4.79 -20.57 1.40
N GLU A 45 4.12 -21.03 0.33
CA GLU A 45 3.19 -22.17 0.32
C GLU A 45 2.17 -22.06 1.48
N MET A 46 1.60 -20.86 1.63
CA MET A 46 0.64 -20.55 2.69
C MET A 46 -0.82 -20.74 2.25
N LEU A 47 -1.05 -20.86 0.94
CA LEU A 47 -2.36 -20.95 0.33
C LEU A 47 -2.59 -22.34 -0.26
N SER A 48 -3.81 -22.84 -0.13
CA SER A 48 -4.24 -23.99 -0.91
C SER A 48 -4.49 -23.58 -2.37
N PRO A 49 -4.39 -24.49 -3.35
CA PRO A 49 -4.69 -24.18 -4.75
C PRO A 49 -6.11 -23.63 -4.95
N ASP A 50 -7.08 -24.13 -4.18
CA ASP A 50 -8.47 -23.67 -4.23
C ASP A 50 -8.60 -22.22 -3.74
N THR A 51 -7.94 -21.89 -2.63
CA THR A 51 -7.94 -20.54 -2.07
C THR A 51 -7.17 -19.55 -2.95
N GLU A 52 -6.05 -19.97 -3.54
CA GLU A 52 -5.31 -19.14 -4.50
C GLU A 52 -6.18 -18.83 -5.73
N ALA A 53 -6.93 -19.82 -6.24
CA ALA A 53 -7.88 -19.61 -7.33
C ALA A 53 -9.02 -18.65 -6.93
N GLU A 54 -9.60 -18.83 -5.73
CA GLU A 54 -10.64 -17.94 -5.20
C GLU A 54 -10.13 -16.50 -5.05
N LEU A 55 -8.95 -16.32 -4.48
CA LEU A 55 -8.31 -15.00 -4.30
C LEU A 55 -8.03 -14.33 -5.64
N ASN A 56 -7.48 -15.07 -6.61
CA ASN A 56 -7.26 -14.54 -7.95
C ASN A 56 -8.58 -14.10 -8.59
N GLN A 57 -9.66 -14.88 -8.46
CA GLN A 57 -10.98 -14.51 -8.97
C GLN A 57 -11.55 -13.25 -8.29
N LEU A 58 -11.49 -13.18 -6.96
CA LEU A 58 -11.97 -12.03 -6.18
C LEU A 58 -11.26 -10.74 -6.58
N VAL A 59 -9.93 -10.78 -6.65
CA VAL A 59 -9.12 -9.60 -6.99
C VAL A 59 -9.28 -9.24 -8.46
N SER A 60 -9.32 -10.22 -9.37
CA SER A 60 -9.52 -9.94 -10.81
C SER A 60 -10.86 -9.27 -11.06
N LYS A 61 -11.93 -9.76 -10.42
CA LYS A 61 -13.26 -9.17 -10.50
C LYS A 61 -13.28 -7.74 -9.98
N LEU A 62 -12.65 -7.49 -8.83
CA LEU A 62 -12.53 -6.13 -8.28
C LEU A 62 -11.81 -5.20 -9.26
N ASN A 63 -10.70 -5.66 -9.84
CA ASN A 63 -9.91 -4.86 -10.76
C ASN A 63 -10.69 -4.53 -12.04
N THR A 64 -11.43 -5.49 -12.61
CA THR A 64 -12.25 -5.27 -13.81
C THR A 64 -13.49 -4.42 -13.55
N GLU A 65 -14.20 -4.62 -12.43
CA GLU A 65 -15.48 -3.93 -12.16
C GLU A 65 -15.31 -2.53 -11.55
N LYS A 66 -14.27 -2.33 -10.74
CA LYS A 66 -14.08 -1.10 -9.96
C LYS A 66 -12.84 -0.30 -10.36
N GLY A 67 -12.00 -0.84 -11.24
CA GLY A 67 -10.76 -0.19 -11.64
C GLY A 67 -9.83 0.06 -10.45
N SER A 68 -9.78 -0.89 -9.50
CA SER A 68 -8.80 -0.91 -8.41
C SER A 68 -7.67 -1.87 -8.77
N GLU A 69 -6.53 -1.76 -8.09
CA GLU A 69 -5.42 -2.67 -8.30
C GLU A 69 -4.99 -3.27 -6.97
N VAL A 70 -5.40 -4.50 -6.71
CA VAL A 70 -4.98 -5.23 -5.51
C VAL A 70 -3.97 -6.31 -5.88
N VAL A 71 -2.93 -6.45 -5.07
CA VAL A 71 -1.88 -7.47 -5.21
C VAL A 71 -1.65 -8.15 -3.88
N ILE A 72 -1.51 -9.47 -3.91
CA ILE A 72 -1.30 -10.31 -2.73
C ILE A 72 0.01 -11.08 -2.93
N ILE A 73 0.91 -10.97 -1.95
CA ILE A 73 2.22 -11.61 -1.98
C ILE A 73 2.45 -12.29 -0.64
N THR A 74 2.80 -13.57 -0.67
CA THR A 74 3.34 -14.26 0.50
C THR A 74 4.81 -14.59 0.23
N VAL A 75 5.65 -14.43 1.25
CA VAL A 75 7.07 -14.77 1.20
C VAL A 75 7.47 -15.57 2.43
N THR A 76 8.44 -16.46 2.28
CA THR A 76 9.00 -17.22 3.40
C THR A 76 9.65 -16.27 4.41
N GLU A 77 10.48 -15.33 3.97
CA GLU A 77 11.18 -14.38 4.83
C GLU A 77 11.58 -13.15 4.01
N THR A 78 11.58 -11.96 4.63
CA THR A 78 12.10 -10.75 3.97
C THR A 78 13.62 -10.66 4.11
N PRO A 79 14.32 -9.92 3.22
CA PRO A 79 15.77 -9.74 3.35
C PRO A 79 16.14 -9.10 4.69
N ALA A 80 17.16 -9.66 5.37
CA ALA A 80 17.54 -9.28 6.72
C ALA A 80 18.05 -7.83 6.87
N ASP A 81 18.44 -7.19 5.76
CA ASP A 81 18.96 -5.83 5.69
C ASP A 81 17.85 -4.76 5.60
N ILE A 82 16.59 -5.15 5.38
CA ILE A 82 15.46 -4.24 5.26
C ILE A 82 14.28 -4.71 6.11
N THR A 83 13.47 -3.75 6.55
CA THR A 83 12.23 -4.08 7.26
C THR A 83 11.17 -4.62 6.29
N SER A 84 10.28 -5.48 6.77
CA SER A 84 9.12 -5.95 5.98
C SER A 84 8.28 -4.81 5.38
N LYS A 85 8.17 -3.68 6.10
CA LYS A 85 7.53 -2.46 5.60
C LYS A 85 8.29 -1.84 4.41
N GLN A 86 9.61 -1.74 4.50
CA GLN A 86 10.45 -1.26 3.38
C GLN A 86 10.40 -2.22 2.20
N PHE A 87 10.40 -3.53 2.45
CA PHE A 87 10.25 -4.53 1.38
C PHE A 87 8.90 -4.41 0.66
N ALA A 88 7.81 -4.25 1.40
CA ALA A 88 6.48 -3.99 0.83
C ALA A 88 6.44 -2.68 0.01
N ALA A 89 7.16 -1.64 0.46
CA ALA A 89 7.27 -0.38 -0.27
C ALA A 89 8.04 -0.55 -1.59
N SER A 90 9.21 -1.18 -1.53
CA SER A 90 10.02 -1.46 -2.71
C SER A 90 9.28 -2.32 -3.74
N LEU A 91 8.52 -3.33 -3.30
CA LEU A 91 7.68 -4.14 -4.19
C LEU A 91 6.56 -3.33 -4.84
N PHE A 92 5.88 -2.48 -4.06
CA PHE A 92 4.80 -1.65 -4.56
C PHE A 92 5.29 -0.66 -5.62
N ASP A 93 6.44 -0.02 -5.40
CA ASP A 93 7.03 0.92 -6.37
C ASP A 93 7.58 0.17 -7.60
N ARG A 94 8.23 -0.98 -7.39
CA ARG A 94 8.80 -1.78 -8.48
C ARG A 94 7.74 -2.35 -9.42
N TRP A 95 6.62 -2.78 -8.85
CA TRP A 95 5.51 -3.36 -9.61
C TRP A 95 4.56 -2.29 -10.14
N ASP A 96 4.84 -1.01 -9.86
CA ASP A 96 4.09 0.13 -10.34
C ASP A 96 2.59 0.02 -9.98
N ILE A 97 2.33 -0.49 -8.77
CA ILE A 97 0.99 -0.61 -8.22
C ILE A 97 0.51 0.82 -7.96
N ASP A 98 -0.64 1.23 -8.51
CA ASP A 98 -1.05 2.67 -8.59
C ASP A 98 -0.39 3.44 -9.77
N HIS A 99 -0.02 2.74 -10.87
CA HIS A 99 0.57 3.36 -12.08
C HIS A 99 -0.26 4.54 -12.61
N SER A 100 -1.59 4.40 -12.59
CA SER A 100 -2.48 5.46 -13.01
C SER A 100 -2.89 6.28 -11.82
N ALA A 101 -2.71 7.60 -11.92
CA ALA A 101 -3.24 8.59 -10.98
C ALA A 101 -4.78 8.59 -10.86
N GLN A 102 -5.49 7.59 -11.38
CA GLN A 102 -6.93 7.36 -11.25
C GLN A 102 -7.31 6.05 -10.54
N VAL A 103 -6.37 5.09 -10.41
CA VAL A 103 -6.63 3.71 -9.97
C VAL A 103 -6.14 3.50 -8.54
N PRO A 104 -7.00 3.18 -7.56
CA PRO A 104 -6.53 2.90 -6.21
C PRO A 104 -5.72 1.58 -6.16
N GLY A 105 -4.42 1.69 -5.87
CA GLY A 105 -3.52 0.56 -5.66
C GLY A 105 -3.44 0.08 -4.20
N VAL A 106 -3.39 -1.23 -3.97
CA VAL A 106 -3.21 -1.85 -2.65
C VAL A 106 -2.33 -3.09 -2.77
N LEU A 107 -1.30 -3.20 -1.94
CA LEU A 107 -0.46 -4.40 -1.81
C LEU A 107 -0.63 -4.99 -0.41
N LEU A 108 -0.92 -6.29 -0.36
CA LEU A 108 -0.87 -7.11 0.84
C LEU A 108 0.37 -8.01 0.78
N LEU A 109 1.28 -7.83 1.73
CA LEU A 109 2.43 -8.69 1.95
C LEU A 109 2.26 -9.50 3.23
N VAL A 110 2.53 -10.80 3.17
CA VAL A 110 2.59 -11.68 4.33
C VAL A 110 3.95 -12.37 4.34
N SER A 111 4.77 -12.10 5.36
CA SER A 111 6.05 -12.78 5.58
C SER A 111 5.92 -13.81 6.70
N ARG A 112 6.12 -15.09 6.37
CA ARG A 112 5.91 -16.21 7.30
C ARG A 112 6.99 -16.25 8.40
N GLY A 113 8.25 -16.12 8.03
CA GLY A 113 9.41 -16.18 8.90
C GLY A 113 9.47 -14.98 9.85
N ASP A 114 9.20 -13.79 9.31
CA ASP A 114 9.13 -12.56 10.12
C ASP A 114 7.88 -12.51 11.00
N ARG A 115 6.85 -13.31 10.67
CA ARG A 115 5.50 -13.25 11.24
C ARG A 115 4.91 -11.84 11.15
N ARG A 116 5.05 -11.21 9.97
CA ARG A 116 4.64 -9.81 9.69
C ARG A 116 3.67 -9.71 8.53
N ILE A 117 2.57 -8.99 8.75
CA ILE A 117 1.61 -8.59 7.72
C ILE A 117 1.86 -7.12 7.44
N GLU A 118 2.00 -6.75 6.17
CA GLU A 118 2.14 -5.36 5.75
C GLU A 118 1.12 -5.10 4.64
N ILE A 119 0.26 -4.09 4.84
CA ILE A 119 -0.67 -3.63 3.80
C ILE A 119 -0.28 -2.20 3.44
N ARG A 120 0.15 -2.01 2.19
CA ARG A 120 0.46 -0.69 1.63
C ARG A 120 -0.68 -0.25 0.72
N THR A 121 -1.11 0.99 0.87
CA THR A 121 -2.19 1.58 0.08
C THR A 121 -1.64 2.78 -0.69
N GLY A 122 -1.92 2.86 -1.99
CA GLY A 122 -1.60 4.02 -2.82
C GLY A 122 -2.37 5.26 -2.40
N ILE A 123 -1.97 6.42 -2.92
CA ILE A 123 -2.48 7.73 -2.51
C ILE A 123 -4.01 7.79 -2.66
N ARG A 124 -4.53 7.18 -3.73
CA ARG A 124 -5.97 7.18 -4.01
C ARG A 124 -6.78 6.23 -3.14
N ALA A 125 -6.14 5.21 -2.58
CA ALA A 125 -6.78 4.27 -1.69
C ALA A 125 -6.91 4.84 -0.26
N ILE A 126 -6.15 5.87 0.13
CA ILE A 126 -6.14 6.45 1.49
C ILE A 126 -7.53 6.86 1.98
N GLY A 127 -8.35 7.45 1.10
CA GLY A 127 -9.71 7.89 1.47
C GLY A 127 -10.65 6.73 1.80
N MET A 128 -10.47 5.57 1.15
CA MET A 128 -11.30 4.37 1.40
C MET A 128 -10.72 3.50 2.51
N LEU A 129 -9.40 3.37 2.53
CA LEU A 129 -8.58 2.52 3.38
C LEU A 129 -7.60 3.38 4.19
N PRO A 130 -8.10 4.21 5.13
CA PRO A 130 -7.22 4.88 6.10
C PRO A 130 -6.55 3.84 7.00
N ASN A 131 -5.40 4.19 7.59
CA ASN A 131 -4.57 3.30 8.39
C ASN A 131 -5.37 2.56 9.50
N SER A 132 -6.34 3.21 10.12
CA SER A 132 -7.18 2.61 11.16
C SER A 132 -8.06 1.45 10.66
N ARG A 133 -8.55 1.53 9.41
CA ARG A 133 -9.28 0.42 8.77
C ARG A 133 -8.32 -0.70 8.39
N VAL A 134 -7.16 -0.36 7.84
CA VAL A 134 -6.12 -1.34 7.48
C VAL A 134 -5.67 -2.13 8.72
N GLN A 135 -5.41 -1.45 9.84
CA GLN A 135 -5.09 -2.10 11.12
C GLN A 135 -6.17 -3.07 11.59
N ARG A 136 -7.45 -2.73 11.40
CA ARG A 136 -8.57 -3.62 11.76
C ARG A 136 -8.58 -4.89 10.91
N ILE A 137 -8.31 -4.76 9.62
CA ILE A 137 -8.21 -5.92 8.70
C ILE A 137 -7.02 -6.80 9.12
N ILE A 138 -5.87 -6.20 9.39
CA ILE A 138 -4.68 -6.92 9.90
C ILE A 138 -5.02 -7.66 11.20
N ALA A 139 -5.70 -7.01 12.16
CA ALA A 139 -6.10 -7.65 13.41
C ALA A 139 -7.02 -8.87 13.19
N GLN A 140 -7.91 -8.82 12.20
CA GLN A 140 -8.74 -9.96 11.80
C GLN A 140 -7.89 -11.10 11.24
N MET A 141 -6.92 -10.80 10.36
CA MET A 141 -5.99 -11.79 9.81
C MET A 141 -5.14 -12.45 10.91
N GLN A 142 -4.57 -11.63 11.80
CA GLN A 142 -3.76 -12.08 12.94
C GLN A 142 -4.52 -13.09 13.82
N SER A 143 -5.83 -12.91 14.00
CA SER A 143 -6.63 -13.87 14.77
C SER A 143 -6.65 -15.28 14.18
N SER A 144 -6.63 -15.40 12.85
CA SER A 144 -6.56 -16.70 12.15
C SER A 144 -5.13 -17.23 12.12
N PHE A 145 -4.14 -16.35 11.97
CA PHE A 145 -2.73 -16.74 11.93
C PHE A 145 -2.22 -17.26 13.27
N ARG A 146 -2.74 -16.76 14.40
CA ARG A 146 -2.49 -17.32 15.73
C ARG A 146 -2.94 -18.78 15.87
N LEU A 147 -3.86 -19.23 15.03
CA LEU A 147 -4.34 -20.62 14.97
C LEU A 147 -3.67 -21.41 13.82
N GLU A 148 -2.61 -20.88 13.22
CA GLU A 148 -1.92 -21.43 12.03
C GLU A 148 -2.84 -21.61 10.81
N ARG A 149 -3.99 -20.91 10.79
CA ARG A 149 -4.94 -20.91 9.68
C ARG A 149 -4.62 -19.77 8.73
N PHE A 150 -3.47 -19.86 8.07
CA PHE A 150 -2.97 -18.83 7.15
C PHE A 150 -3.89 -18.61 5.95
N ASP A 151 -4.24 -19.70 5.29
CA ASP A 151 -5.16 -19.74 4.16
C ASP A 151 -6.46 -18.96 4.43
N ARG A 152 -7.14 -19.31 5.52
CA ARG A 152 -8.37 -18.62 5.98
C ARG A 152 -8.12 -17.17 6.35
N GLY A 153 -7.00 -16.87 7.01
CA GLY A 153 -6.68 -15.51 7.43
C GLY A 153 -6.48 -14.57 6.24
N ILE A 154 -5.75 -15.03 5.22
CA ILE A 154 -5.53 -14.28 3.98
C ILE A 154 -6.85 -14.09 3.24
N LEU A 155 -7.66 -15.15 3.09
CA LEU A 155 -8.96 -15.07 2.44
C LEU A 155 -9.89 -14.04 3.10
N VAL A 156 -10.03 -14.10 4.43
CA VAL A 156 -10.87 -13.14 5.18
C VAL A 156 -10.34 -11.71 5.06
N GLY A 157 -9.01 -11.52 5.13
CA GLY A 157 -8.40 -10.21 4.98
C GLY A 157 -8.66 -9.60 3.60
N VAL A 158 -8.52 -10.40 2.54
CA VAL A 158 -8.76 -9.97 1.15
C VAL A 158 -10.24 -9.71 0.91
N GLN A 159 -11.14 -10.55 1.43
CA GLN A 159 -12.59 -10.30 1.34
C GLN A 159 -12.96 -8.97 2.02
N ALA A 160 -12.35 -8.64 3.17
CA ALA A 160 -12.57 -7.37 3.84
C ALA A 160 -12.03 -6.18 3.02
N LEU A 161 -10.86 -6.31 2.39
CA LEU A 161 -10.33 -5.30 1.47
C LEU A 161 -11.28 -5.08 0.28
N VAL A 162 -11.72 -6.16 -0.36
CA VAL A 162 -12.65 -6.14 -1.49
C VAL A 162 -13.96 -5.44 -1.10
N GLN A 163 -14.53 -5.74 0.07
CA GLN A 163 -15.76 -5.08 0.54
C GLN A 163 -15.60 -3.56 0.70
N VAL A 164 -14.48 -3.10 1.27
CA VAL A 164 -14.20 -1.67 1.43
C VAL A 164 -14.02 -0.98 0.08
N LEU A 165 -13.30 -1.62 -0.84
CA LEU A 165 -13.03 -1.07 -2.18
C LEU A 165 -14.29 -1.10 -3.07
N GLN A 166 -15.15 -2.11 -2.96
CA GLN A 166 -16.42 -2.18 -3.69
C GLN A 166 -17.42 -1.10 -3.27
N GLY A 167 -17.44 -0.78 -1.97
CA GLY A 167 -18.40 0.15 -1.36
C GLY A 167 -18.15 1.62 -1.69
N SER A 168 -16.94 2.00 -2.12
CA SER A 168 -16.65 3.42 -2.40
C SER A 168 -16.66 3.70 -3.90
N ARG A 169 -17.53 4.62 -4.31
CA ARG A 169 -17.77 4.98 -5.71
C ARG A 169 -16.80 6.11 -6.08
N HIS A 170 -15.68 5.79 -6.70
CA HIS A 170 -14.81 6.83 -7.27
C HIS A 170 -15.43 7.32 -8.58
N THR A 171 -16.13 8.44 -8.53
CA THR A 171 -16.52 9.17 -9.73
C THR A 171 -15.25 9.78 -10.32
N SER A 172 -14.67 9.13 -11.33
CA SER A 172 -13.68 9.75 -12.20
C SER A 172 -14.41 10.84 -12.99
N PHE A 173 -14.29 12.09 -12.55
CA PHE A 173 -14.71 13.20 -13.40
C PHE A 173 -13.71 13.30 -14.53
N PRO A 174 -14.11 13.12 -15.80
CA PRO A 174 -13.20 13.36 -16.90
C PRO A 174 -12.75 14.83 -16.86
N ALA A 175 -11.45 15.08 -17.06
CA ALA A 175 -10.84 16.39 -16.85
C ALA A 175 -11.55 17.54 -17.60
N TRP A 176 -12.14 17.25 -18.76
CA TRP A 176 -12.92 18.21 -19.54
C TRP A 176 -14.15 18.75 -18.80
N LEU A 177 -14.77 18.00 -17.88
CA LEU A 177 -15.87 18.50 -17.06
C LEU A 177 -15.40 19.59 -16.08
N ALA A 178 -14.22 19.42 -15.47
CA ALA A 178 -13.64 20.46 -14.62
C ALA A 178 -13.30 21.73 -15.43
N PHE A 179 -12.74 21.56 -16.64
CA PHE A 179 -12.52 22.68 -17.56
C PHE A 179 -13.83 23.35 -17.99
N SER A 180 -14.90 22.59 -18.24
CA SER A 180 -16.19 23.15 -18.65
C SER A 180 -16.83 24.03 -17.57
N LEU A 181 -16.70 23.65 -16.29
CA LEU A 181 -17.19 24.46 -15.17
C LEU A 181 -16.36 25.74 -14.98
N LEU A 182 -15.04 25.66 -15.19
CA LEU A 182 -14.17 26.84 -15.16
C LEU A 182 -14.49 27.83 -16.30
N PHE A 183 -14.76 27.33 -17.51
CA PHE A 183 -15.18 28.16 -18.65
C PHE A 183 -16.60 28.72 -18.50
N ALA A 184 -17.52 27.97 -17.90
CA ALA A 184 -18.88 28.45 -17.63
C ALA A 184 -18.88 29.57 -16.58
N VAL A 185 -18.06 29.46 -15.53
CA VAL A 185 -17.95 30.50 -14.50
C VAL A 185 -17.21 31.74 -15.04
N SER A 186 -16.14 31.57 -15.82
CA SER A 186 -15.41 32.71 -16.41
C SER A 186 -16.22 33.44 -17.49
N GLY A 187 -16.96 32.70 -18.32
CA GLY A 187 -17.90 33.26 -19.29
C GLY A 187 -19.02 34.04 -18.63
N SER A 188 -19.53 33.56 -17.49
CA SER A 188 -20.58 34.24 -16.72
C SER A 188 -20.11 35.58 -16.16
N VAL A 189 -18.89 35.66 -15.62
CA VAL A 189 -18.32 36.91 -15.06
C VAL A 189 -18.06 37.94 -16.16
N ALA A 190 -17.58 37.52 -17.33
CA ALA A 190 -17.38 38.41 -18.48
C ALA A 190 -18.70 38.98 -19.01
N VAL A 191 -19.74 38.14 -19.12
CA VAL A 191 -21.07 38.55 -19.57
C VAL A 191 -21.75 39.48 -18.56
N PHE A 192 -21.63 39.18 -17.25
CA PHE A 192 -22.21 40.01 -16.20
C PHE A 192 -21.52 41.39 -16.07
N GLY A 193 -20.20 41.45 -16.29
CA GLY A 193 -19.44 42.69 -16.37
C GLY A 193 -19.80 43.54 -17.59
N TRP A 194 -20.06 42.91 -18.74
CA TRP A 194 -20.50 43.59 -19.97
C TRP A 194 -21.92 44.17 -19.84
N LEU A 195 -22.84 43.44 -19.20
CA LEU A 195 -24.23 43.89 -18.97
C LEU A 195 -24.37 45.03 -17.96
N ARG A 196 -23.41 45.20 -17.02
CA ARG A 196 -23.46 46.25 -16.00
C ARG A 196 -22.64 47.51 -16.32
N GLY A 197 -21.97 47.58 -17.46
CA GLY A 197 -21.26 48.79 -17.90
C GLY A 197 -20.16 49.28 -16.96
N SER A 198 -19.57 48.39 -16.14
CA SER A 198 -18.51 48.77 -15.20
C SER A 198 -17.15 48.94 -15.90
N PRO A 199 -16.31 49.91 -15.50
CA PRO A 199 -14.98 50.12 -16.06
C PRO A 199 -14.08 48.89 -15.93
N ARG A 200 -13.20 48.75 -16.91
CA ARG A 200 -12.39 47.58 -17.28
C ARG A 200 -11.23 47.25 -16.32
N SER A 201 -11.39 47.42 -15.02
CA SER A 201 -10.27 47.36 -14.06
C SER A 201 -10.65 46.75 -12.71
N THR A 202 -11.03 45.47 -12.68
CA THR A 202 -10.86 44.64 -11.46
C THR A 202 -10.77 43.17 -11.84
N PHE A 203 -9.71 42.82 -12.56
CA PHE A 203 -9.20 41.46 -12.56
C PHE A 203 -7.73 41.57 -12.16
N GLU A 204 -7.49 41.90 -10.89
CA GLU A 204 -6.22 41.52 -10.29
C GLU A 204 -6.25 40.00 -10.25
N GLY A 205 -5.66 39.39 -11.28
CA GLY A 205 -5.39 37.98 -11.31
C GLY A 205 -4.64 37.62 -10.02
N ILE A 206 -4.95 36.44 -9.47
CA ILE A 206 -4.07 35.84 -8.47
C ILE A 206 -2.75 35.63 -9.21
N SER A 207 -1.79 36.53 -9.00
CA SER A 207 -0.48 36.43 -9.63
C SER A 207 0.16 35.14 -9.15
N GLU A 208 0.96 34.52 -10.00
CA GLU A 208 1.72 33.31 -9.68
C GLU A 208 2.56 33.48 -8.40
N ASP A 209 2.93 34.73 -8.10
CA ASP A 209 3.63 35.15 -6.88
C ASP A 209 2.79 34.94 -5.60
N ASN A 210 1.50 35.27 -5.61
CA ASN A 210 0.62 35.04 -4.46
C ASN A 210 0.43 33.54 -4.17
N PHE A 211 0.45 32.71 -5.22
CA PHE A 211 0.37 31.26 -5.07
C PHE A 211 1.68 30.66 -4.53
N ARG A 212 2.82 31.16 -5.02
CA ARG A 212 4.14 30.80 -4.50
C ARG A 212 4.32 31.24 -3.05
N GLU A 213 3.78 32.40 -2.67
CA GLU A 213 3.82 32.91 -1.31
C GLU A 213 2.98 32.06 -0.35
N CYS A 214 1.79 31.61 -0.78
CA CYS A 214 1.01 30.62 -0.03
C CYS A 214 1.76 29.29 0.14
N ILE A 215 2.35 28.74 -0.92
CA ILE A 215 3.12 27.49 -0.83
C ILE A 215 4.32 27.66 0.12
N ASN A 216 5.02 28.80 0.05
CA ASN A 216 6.16 29.08 0.90
C ASN A 216 5.78 29.36 2.35
N TYR A 217 4.61 29.96 2.61
CA TYR A 217 4.05 30.14 3.95
C TYR A 217 3.72 28.79 4.61
N TYR A 218 3.10 27.86 3.88
CA TYR A 218 2.85 26.51 4.41
C TYR A 218 4.15 25.74 4.66
N ARG A 219 5.15 25.88 3.78
CA ARG A 219 6.49 25.28 3.94
C ARG A 219 7.27 25.88 5.12
N SER A 220 7.13 27.18 5.40
CA SER A 220 7.85 27.85 6.50
C SER A 220 7.20 27.66 7.87
N THR A 221 5.90 27.38 7.91
CA THR A 221 5.16 27.16 9.17
C THR A 221 5.24 25.71 9.67
N GLY A 222 5.92 24.82 8.93
CA GLY A 222 6.11 23.40 9.31
C GLY A 222 4.82 22.59 9.39
N LYS A 223 3.71 23.10 8.84
CA LYS A 223 2.41 22.42 8.81
C LYS A 223 2.27 21.73 7.47
N ASP A 224 2.64 20.45 7.44
CA ASP A 224 2.38 19.60 6.30
C ASP A 224 0.89 19.56 5.97
N ILE A 225 0.57 19.56 4.68
CA ILE A 225 -0.81 19.48 4.15
C ILE A 225 -1.53 18.18 4.59
N SER A 226 -0.78 17.21 5.12
CA SER A 226 -1.25 15.99 5.77
C SER A 226 -1.99 16.23 7.09
N THR A 227 -1.81 17.39 7.73
CA THR A 227 -2.43 17.72 9.03
C THR A 227 -3.94 17.99 8.92
N ILE A 228 -4.48 18.16 7.70
CA ILE A 228 -5.92 18.40 7.48
C ILE A 228 -6.77 17.14 7.79
N TYR A 229 -6.16 15.95 7.86
CA TYR A 229 -6.85 14.68 8.16
C TYR A 229 -6.35 13.93 9.41
N GLY A 230 -5.54 14.58 10.27
CA GLY A 230 -5.01 13.98 11.49
C GLY A 230 -5.82 14.33 12.74
N GLY A 231 -6.80 13.50 13.07
CA GLY A 231 -7.42 13.52 14.41
C GLY A 231 -6.48 12.94 15.47
N ASN A 232 -6.41 13.61 16.62
CA ASN A 232 -5.71 13.22 17.84
C ASN A 232 -5.88 11.72 18.18
N GLY A 233 -4.75 11.05 18.40
CA GLY A 233 -4.68 9.74 19.05
C GLY A 233 -3.28 9.56 19.63
N THR A 234 -3.18 9.67 20.95
CA THR A 234 -1.96 9.48 21.72
C THR A 234 -1.58 7.99 21.80
N ASP A 235 -0.30 7.79 22.10
CA ASP A 235 0.29 6.65 22.82
C ASP A 235 1.01 5.54 22.05
N THR A 236 2.35 5.65 22.14
CA THR A 236 3.37 4.63 22.47
C THR A 236 3.47 3.33 21.66
N TYR A 237 4.56 3.21 20.88
CA TYR A 237 5.78 2.47 21.28
C TYR A 237 6.95 2.95 20.40
N GLY A 238 8.07 3.25 21.04
CA GLY A 238 9.20 3.99 20.45
C GLY A 238 10.18 3.15 19.63
N GLY A 239 11.05 3.86 18.91
CA GLY A 239 12.21 3.30 18.22
C GLY A 239 12.74 4.18 17.08
N GLY A 240 13.43 5.26 17.45
CA GLY A 240 14.49 6.01 16.74
C GLY A 240 14.64 5.96 15.21
N ASP A 241 14.40 7.12 14.60
CA ASP A 241 15.26 7.89 13.67
C ASP A 241 16.12 7.20 12.59
N GLY A 242 15.93 7.65 11.35
CA GLY A 242 16.89 7.51 10.26
C GLY A 242 16.29 7.89 8.91
N GLY A 243 16.31 9.18 8.56
CA GLY A 243 15.73 9.70 7.33
C GLY A 243 16.44 9.25 6.05
N SER A 244 15.68 9.11 4.97
CA SER A 244 16.03 9.62 3.64
C SER A 244 14.80 9.60 2.74
N CYS A 245 14.75 10.58 1.86
CA CYS A 245 13.64 11.04 1.04
C CYS A 245 13.49 10.26 -0.27
N GLY A 246 12.25 9.98 -0.66
CA GLY A 246 11.87 9.57 -2.01
C GLY A 246 10.71 8.57 -2.06
N GLY A 247 9.55 9.01 -2.58
CA GLY A 247 8.53 8.12 -3.12
C GLY A 247 7.16 8.21 -2.45
N SER A 248 6.21 8.82 -3.18
CA SER A 248 4.75 8.68 -3.11
C SER A 248 4.15 8.36 -1.73
N ASP A 249 3.65 9.37 -1.03
CA ASP A 249 3.06 9.25 0.32
C ASP A 249 1.72 8.47 0.31
N GLY A 250 1.79 7.18 0.00
CA GLY A 250 0.73 6.20 0.20
C GLY A 250 0.54 5.87 1.69
N GLY A 251 -0.68 5.53 2.07
CA GLY A 251 -1.02 5.05 3.41
C GLY A 251 -0.69 3.57 3.62
N GLY A 252 -1.06 3.04 4.79
CA GLY A 252 -0.92 1.61 5.08
C GLY A 252 -0.68 1.31 6.56
N ALA A 253 -0.70 0.04 6.91
CA ALA A 253 -0.35 -0.41 8.25
C ALA A 253 0.31 -1.79 8.21
N GLY A 254 1.05 -2.09 9.27
CA GLY A 254 1.72 -3.37 9.48
C GLY A 254 1.41 -3.94 10.85
N GLY A 255 1.58 -5.25 11.01
CA GLY A 255 1.39 -5.93 12.29
C GLY A 255 2.08 -7.29 12.36
N ALA A 256 2.65 -7.59 13.52
CA ALA A 256 3.20 -8.91 13.82
C ALA A 256 2.13 -9.87 14.37
N TRP A 257 2.32 -11.19 14.24
CA TRP A 257 1.45 -12.19 14.86
C TRP A 257 2.23 -13.32 15.54
#